data_AF-A0A496A8I2-F1
#
_entry.id   AF-A0A496A8I2-F1
#
_cell.length_a   1.000
_cell.length_b   1.000
_cell.length_c   1.000
_cell.angle_alpha   90.00
_cell.angle_beta   90.00
_cell.angle_gamma   90.00
#
_symmetry.space_group_name_H-M   'P 1'
#
loop_
_entity.id
_entity.type
_entity.pdbx_description
1 polymer ?
#
loop_
_entity_poly.entity_id
_entity_poly.type
_entity_poly.pdbx_seq_one_letter_code
_entity_poly.pdbx_strand_id
1 'polypeptide(L)' 'MTGNIALQTEGGDDVGWIGKVEGNKATLALVKGRELKNETTYVIKGKVSDATGDTINVSVTFVTKAKA' A
#
# COMPACT_ATOMS: atom_id res chain seq x y z
N MET A 1 1.59 -17.63 -6.21
CA MET A 1 1.66 -16.47 -5.31
C MET A 1 0.66 -15.44 -5.79
N THR A 2 -0.24 -15.04 -4.91
CA THR A 2 -1.27 -14.03 -5.16
C THR A 2 -1.30 -13.08 -3.97
N GLY A 3 -1.79 -11.87 -4.16
CA GLY A 3 -1.91 -10.94 -3.06
C GLY A 3 -2.56 -9.64 -3.45
N ASN A 4 -2.88 -8.85 -2.44
CA ASN A 4 -3.38 -7.50 -2.57
C ASN A 4 -2.59 -6.57 -1.65
N ILE A 5 -2.45 -5.34 -2.09
CA ILE A 5 -1.87 -4.25 -1.32
C ILE A 5 -2.74 -3.00 -1.52
N ALA A 6 -2.82 -2.17 -0.50
CA ALA A 6 -3.54 -0.91 -0.52
C ALA A 6 -2.74 0.12 0.28
N LEU A 7 -2.87 1.38 -0.11
CA LEU A 7 -2.36 2.51 0.65
C LEU A 7 -3.50 3.13 1.45
N GLN A 8 -3.30 3.29 2.75
CA GLN A 8 -4.29 3.84 3.65
C GLN A 8 -3.75 5.07 4.39
N THR A 9 -4.65 5.94 4.83
CA THR A 9 -4.36 6.91 5.89
C THR A 9 -4.10 6.18 7.21
N GLU A 10 -3.53 6.88 8.20
CA GLU A 10 -3.39 6.34 9.56
C GLU A 10 -4.75 5.89 10.16
N GLY A 11 -5.84 6.57 9.80
CA GLY A 11 -7.21 6.21 10.19
C GLY A 11 -7.78 4.97 9.48
N GLY A 12 -7.08 4.43 8.49
CA GLY A 12 -7.49 3.25 7.72
C GLY A 12 -8.30 3.55 6.46
N ASP A 13 -8.45 4.82 6.07
CA ASP A 13 -9.16 5.20 4.84
C ASP A 13 -8.31 4.84 3.62
N ASP A 14 -8.92 4.23 2.62
CA ASP A 14 -8.26 3.94 1.36
C ASP A 14 -7.94 5.23 0.60
N VAL A 15 -6.65 5.42 0.27
CA VAL A 15 -6.16 6.56 -0.50
C VAL A 15 -6.58 6.45 -1.97
N GLY A 16 -6.92 5.26 -2.45
CA GLY A 16 -7.40 5.01 -3.80
C GLY A 16 -6.29 4.81 -4.83
N TRP A 17 -5.09 4.39 -4.38
CA TRP A 17 -4.01 3.98 -5.29
C TRP A 17 -4.24 2.55 -5.79
N ILE A 18 -3.78 2.25 -7.00
CA ILE A 18 -3.98 0.92 -7.60
C ILE A 18 -2.86 -0.01 -7.13
N GLY A 19 -3.20 -1.01 -6.31
CA GLY A 19 -2.28 -2.05 -5.87
C GLY A 19 -2.23 -3.23 -6.82
N LYS A 20 -1.02 -3.72 -7.09
CA LYS A 20 -0.77 -4.92 -7.91
C LYS A 20 0.31 -5.79 -7.25
N VAL A 21 0.12 -7.11 -7.25
CA VAL A 21 1.12 -8.08 -6.81
C VAL A 21 1.41 -9.04 -7.97
N GLU A 22 2.68 -9.12 -8.38
CA GLU A 22 3.14 -9.96 -9.47
C GLU A 22 4.43 -10.67 -9.09
N GLY A 23 4.41 -12.00 -9.06
CA GLY A 23 5.53 -12.79 -8.58
C GLY A 23 5.93 -12.31 -7.18
N ASN A 24 7.18 -11.91 -7.00
CA ASN A 24 7.73 -11.42 -5.73
C ASN A 24 7.68 -9.88 -5.57
N LYS A 25 6.95 -9.16 -6.42
CA LYS A 25 6.88 -7.69 -6.39
C LYS A 25 5.46 -7.19 -6.14
N ALA A 26 5.38 -6.16 -5.32
CA ALA A 26 4.16 -5.44 -4.99
C ALA A 26 4.33 -3.98 -5.45
N THR A 27 3.36 -3.42 -6.17
CA THR A 27 3.44 -2.07 -6.75
C THR A 27 2.15 -1.30 -6.48
N LEU A 28 2.28 -0.09 -5.93
CA LEU A 28 1.18 0.86 -5.77
C LEU A 28 1.36 1.97 -6.82
N ALA A 29 0.38 2.12 -7.70
CA ALA A 29 0.37 3.17 -8.71
C ALA A 29 -0.52 4.34 -8.27
N LEU A 30 0.05 5.54 -8.32
CA LEU A 30 -0.67 6.79 -8.08
C LEU A 30 -1.81 6.93 -9.10
N VAL A 31 -2.99 7.31 -8.60
CA VAL A 31 -4.13 7.72 -9.42
C VAL A 31 -4.19 9.25 -9.42
N LYS A 32 -4.38 9.83 -10.60
CA LYS A 32 -4.51 11.30 -10.76
C LYS A 32 -5.60 11.86 -9.84
N GLY A 33 -5.29 12.91 -9.09
CA GLY A 33 -6.21 13.50 -8.10
C GLY A 33 -6.21 12.79 -6.73
N ARG A 34 -5.35 11.79 -6.53
CA ARG A 34 -5.12 11.08 -5.26
C ARG A 34 -3.69 11.28 -4.77
N GLU A 35 -3.14 12.47 -4.97
CA GLU A 35 -1.80 12.82 -4.53
C GLU A 35 -1.69 12.75 -2.99
N LEU A 36 -0.51 12.34 -2.51
CA LEU A 36 -0.25 12.33 -1.07
C LEU A 36 -0.12 13.76 -0.54
N LYS A 37 -0.63 13.96 0.67
CA LYS A 37 -0.43 15.19 1.43
C LYS A 37 0.96 15.14 2.06
N ASN A 38 1.58 16.30 2.22
CA ASN A 38 2.85 16.43 2.92
C ASN A 38 2.64 16.25 4.42
N GLU A 39 3.71 15.87 5.13
CA GLU A 39 3.70 15.73 6.59
C GLU A 39 2.56 14.86 7.11
N THR A 40 2.20 13.83 6.33
CA THR A 40 1.06 12.96 6.59
C THR A 40 1.53 11.52 6.72
N THR A 41 1.04 10.84 7.76
CA THR A 41 1.29 9.41 7.98
C THR A 41 0.38 8.57 7.09
N TYR A 42 0.99 7.61 6.41
CA TYR A 42 0.31 6.62 5.60
C TYR A 42 0.76 5.22 5.97
N VAL A 43 -0.12 4.25 5.73
CA VAL A 43 0.11 2.83 6.00
C VAL A 43 -0.15 2.02 4.75
N ILE A 44 0.85 1.28 4.28
CA ILE A 44 0.67 0.25 3.27
C ILE A 44 0.21 -1.00 3.99
N LYS A 45 -1.00 -1.47 3.67
CA LYS A 45 -1.50 -2.77 4.13
C LYS A 45 -1.61 -3.72 2.98
N GLY A 46 -1.29 -4.98 3.22
CA GLY A 46 -1.45 -6.01 2.21
C GLY A 46 -1.55 -7.40 2.81
N LYS A 47 -1.99 -8.33 1.97
CA LYS A 47 -1.98 -9.76 2.26
C LYS A 47 -1.39 -10.47 1.05
N VAL A 48 -0.41 -11.32 1.30
CA VAL A 48 0.22 -12.16 0.27
C VAL A 48 0.04 -13.62 0.64
N SER A 49 -0.18 -14.45 -0.37
CA SER A 49 -0.31 -15.90 -0.24
C SER A 49 0.73 -16.58 -1.12
N ASP A 50 1.44 -17.56 -0.59
CA ASP A 50 2.43 -18.32 -1.34
C ASP A 50 1.76 -19.35 -2.29
N ALA A 51 2.51 -20.36 -2.75
CA ALA A 51 1.96 -21.42 -3.61
C ALA A 51 1.26 -22.53 -2.83
N THR A 52 1.55 -22.70 -1.53
CA THR A 52 0.92 -23.70 -0.65
C THR A 52 -0.37 -23.17 -0.02
N GLY A 53 -0.64 -21.87 -0.16
CA GLY A 53 -1.83 -21.21 0.35
C GLY A 53 -1.62 -20.54 1.70
N ASP A 54 -0.39 -20.54 2.21
CA ASP A 54 -0.03 -19.87 3.45
C ASP A 54 -0.03 -18.35 3.24
N THR A 55 -0.57 -17.62 4.21
CA THR A 55 -0.78 -16.18 4.07
C THR A 55 -0.03 -15.36 5.10
N ILE A 56 0.54 -14.24 4.66
CA ILE A 56 1.19 -13.25 5.53
C ILE A 56 0.50 -11.90 5.34
N ASN A 57 0.24 -11.22 6.45
CA ASN A 57 -0.20 -9.83 6.45
C ASN A 57 1.03 -8.92 6.49
N VAL A 58 1.02 -7.89 5.63
CA VAL A 58 2.08 -6.89 5.51
C VAL A 58 1.54 -5.55 5.99
N SER A 59 2.30 -4.85 6.82
CA SER A 59 1.99 -3.50 7.29
C SER A 59 3.28 -2.67 7.30
N VAL A 60 3.31 -1.58 6.53
CA VAL A 60 4.45 -0.66 6.47
C VAL A 60 3.94 0.76 6.67
N THR A 61 4.44 1.45 7.69
CA THR A 61 4.07 2.84 7.99
C THR A 61 5.17 3.79 7.52
N PHE A 62 4.79 4.89 6.88
CA PHE A 62 5.71 5.95 6.49
C PHE A 62 5.06 7.34 6.63
N VAL A 63 5.90 8.36 6.71
CA VAL A 63 5.47 9.77 6.80
C VAL A 63 6.04 10.52 5.60
N THR A 64 5.19 11.26 4.88
CA THR A 64 5.64 12.13 3.80
C THR A 64 6.39 13.34 4.37
N LYS A 65 7.43 13.79 3.67
CA LYS A 65 8.16 15.00 4.07
C LYS A 65 7.35 16.26 3.75
N ALA A 66 7.75 17.38 4.33
CA ALA A 66 7.29 18.71 3.93
C ALA A 66 7.58 18.96 2.44
N LYS A 67 6.76 19.80 1.81
CA LYS A 67 7.04 20.27 0.46
C LYS A 67 8.31 21.11 0.49
N ALA A 68 9.28 20.75 -0.34
CA ALA A 68 10.43 21.60 -0.62
C ALA A 68 10.04 22.81 -1.47
#